data_AF-A0A7X6SRJ2-F1
#
_entry.id   AF-A0A7X6SRJ2-F1
#
_cell.length_a   1.000
_cell.length_b   1.000
_cell.length_c   1.000
_cell.angle_alpha   90.00
_cell.angle_beta   90.00
_cell.angle_gamma   90.00
#
_symmetry.space_group_name_H-M   'P 1'
#
loop_
_entity.id
_entity.type
_entity.pdbx_description
1 polymer ?
#
loop_
_entity_poly.entity_id
_entity_poly.type
_entity_poly.pdbx_seq_one_letter_code
_entity_poly.pdbx_strand_id
1 'polypeptide(L)'
;YQGIPEEDVYEMLDDIKSRFLIDEDRVYLTGLSMGGGGTIWLGLSRPDIWAAIAPCCPAPLDESGEIACNAFNLPVHLFVGDEDFLYKTVLEWKTKFETHTSRFDYAEYPGVGHNSWDYAYKDGFIFEWFSQFKRDMFPEELKFATRWFKYNKAYWLKLDNFTPGTLTTVNAGFTGTNAIEIQTDNLEAFSLNLAGHPLFNPSKRLSMRIDGKAFNVSTGDGVSFMKVNGNWTNRKFTPQLTSKRPGAEGPLSTAVSSNHIYVYGTGGNPSREELAARRALAASAADWSGMGGRIMVFPRVLSDKELRESDFDNSNIILFGTRESNLLIEKLADRLPLHLNDDVKDHGLVYVFPLNDRYVLVNSGLPWWTSPGKGPGQGGIAFMGSKIDMLKNYKDFILFKDSPDNIISEGYFDNNWKLPADAGSAMKNSGVIRVK
;
A
#
# COMPACT_ATOMS: atom_id res chain seq x y z
N TYR A 1 5.86 -3.97 -8.86
CA TYR A 1 4.67 -3.17 -9.20
C TYR A 1 3.98 -2.74 -7.91
N GLN A 2 4.50 -1.72 -7.24
CA GLN A 2 3.88 -1.08 -6.07
C GLN A 2 4.14 0.44 -6.21
N GLY A 3 3.19 1.28 -5.78
CA GLY A 3 3.28 2.73 -5.94
C GLY A 3 2.96 3.16 -7.38
N ILE A 4 3.75 4.08 -7.96
CA ILE A 4 3.56 4.60 -9.33
C ILE A 4 3.21 3.51 -10.37
N PRO A 5 4.02 2.44 -10.57
CA PRO A 5 3.72 1.43 -11.60
C PRO A 5 2.44 0.63 -11.32
N GLU A 6 1.94 0.61 -10.09
CA GLU A 6 0.65 0.00 -9.75
C GLU A 6 -0.50 0.96 -10.04
N GLU A 7 -0.36 2.23 -9.66
CA GLU A 7 -1.33 3.29 -9.96
C GLU A 7 -1.55 3.41 -11.47
N ASP A 8 -0.46 3.41 -12.25
CA ASP A 8 -0.51 3.43 -13.72
C ASP A 8 -1.41 2.32 -14.31
N VAL A 9 -1.38 1.10 -13.73
CA VAL A 9 -2.21 -0.02 -14.21
C VAL A 9 -3.68 0.23 -13.90
N TYR A 10 -4.01 0.69 -12.70
CA TYR A 10 -5.40 0.95 -12.33
C TYR A 10 -5.98 2.17 -13.06
N GLU A 11 -5.20 3.24 -13.24
CA GLU A 11 -5.61 4.39 -14.04
C GLU A 11 -5.82 4.01 -15.52
N MET A 12 -4.96 3.16 -16.07
CA MET A 12 -5.15 2.62 -17.42
C MET A 12 -6.44 1.78 -17.53
N LEU A 13 -6.75 0.94 -16.53
CA LEU A 13 -8.01 0.18 -16.53
C LEU A 13 -9.22 1.12 -16.49
N ASP A 14 -9.19 2.15 -15.66
CA ASP A 14 -10.27 3.13 -15.57
C ASP A 14 -10.42 3.93 -16.87
N ASP A 15 -9.31 4.36 -17.49
CA ASP A 15 -9.32 5.05 -18.79
C ASP A 15 -9.91 4.18 -19.90
N ILE A 16 -9.49 2.91 -20.00
CA ILE A 16 -10.03 1.99 -21.00
C ILE A 16 -11.53 1.74 -20.76
N LYS A 17 -11.96 1.50 -19.52
CA LYS A 17 -13.39 1.31 -19.19
C LYS A 17 -14.23 2.54 -19.51
N SER A 18 -13.65 3.74 -19.43
CA SER A 18 -14.36 4.98 -19.79
C SER A 18 -14.54 5.16 -21.31
N ARG A 19 -13.70 4.52 -22.12
CA ARG A 19 -13.65 4.69 -23.58
C ARG A 19 -14.23 3.52 -24.37
N PHE A 20 -14.23 2.32 -23.79
CA PHE A 20 -14.61 1.08 -24.46
C PHE A 20 -15.61 0.27 -23.64
N LEU A 21 -16.45 -0.51 -24.32
CA LEU A 21 -17.37 -1.46 -23.69
C LEU A 21 -16.60 -2.70 -23.22
N ILE A 22 -16.11 -2.66 -21.99
CA ILE A 22 -15.38 -3.78 -21.37
C ILE A 22 -16.37 -4.67 -20.62
N ASP A 23 -16.30 -5.98 -20.87
CA ASP A 23 -16.93 -6.98 -20.00
C ASP A 23 -16.10 -7.10 -18.71
N GLU A 24 -16.56 -6.43 -17.65
CA GLU A 24 -15.84 -6.39 -16.36
C GLU A 24 -15.74 -7.76 -15.67
N ASP A 25 -16.55 -8.74 -16.09
CA ASP A 25 -16.44 -10.10 -15.57
C ASP A 25 -15.43 -10.96 -16.35
N ARG A 26 -14.76 -10.37 -17.36
CA ARG A 26 -13.74 -11.00 -18.20
C ARG A 26 -12.50 -10.12 -18.36
N VAL A 27 -12.04 -9.55 -17.25
CA VAL A 27 -10.75 -8.85 -17.17
C VAL A 27 -9.70 -9.84 -16.65
N TYR A 28 -8.62 -10.02 -17.41
CA TYR A 28 -7.57 -11.00 -17.12
C TYR A 28 -6.23 -10.28 -16.90
N LEU A 29 -5.33 -10.88 -16.11
CA LEU A 29 -4.02 -10.30 -15.85
C LEU A 29 -2.89 -11.30 -16.08
N THR A 30 -1.87 -10.86 -16.81
CA THR A 30 -0.64 -11.63 -17.05
C THR A 30 0.55 -10.71 -17.18
N GLY A 31 1.74 -11.24 -16.99
CA GLY A 31 2.99 -10.50 -17.05
C GLY A 31 4.18 -11.43 -16.86
N LEU A 32 5.35 -10.94 -17.27
CA LEU A 32 6.59 -11.71 -17.40
C LEU A 32 7.61 -11.23 -16.37
N SER A 33 8.33 -12.14 -15.69
CA SER A 33 9.44 -11.76 -14.80
C SER A 33 9.00 -10.75 -13.72
N MET A 34 9.53 -9.53 -13.72
CA MET A 34 9.04 -8.42 -12.87
C MET A 34 7.52 -8.16 -13.06
N GLY A 35 7.01 -8.26 -14.29
CA GLY A 35 5.58 -8.20 -14.60
C GLY A 35 4.81 -9.43 -14.14
N GLY A 36 5.45 -10.59 -14.04
CA GLY A 36 4.86 -11.79 -13.42
C GLY A 36 4.71 -11.59 -11.91
N GLY A 37 5.71 -10.99 -11.27
CA GLY A 37 5.60 -10.53 -9.88
C GLY A 37 4.49 -9.48 -9.68
N GLY A 38 4.35 -8.57 -10.65
CA GLY A 38 3.24 -7.61 -10.68
C GLY A 38 1.87 -8.26 -10.86
N THR A 39 1.78 -9.31 -11.68
CA THR A 39 0.55 -10.11 -11.85
C THR A 39 0.09 -10.70 -10.53
N ILE A 40 1.03 -11.23 -9.74
CA ILE A 40 0.75 -11.74 -8.40
C ILE A 40 0.29 -10.60 -7.47
N TRP A 41 1.04 -9.50 -7.38
CA TRP A 41 0.70 -8.41 -6.46
C TRP A 41 -0.67 -7.77 -6.77
N LEU A 42 -0.88 -7.36 -8.02
CA LEU A 42 -2.12 -6.70 -8.45
C LEU A 42 -3.31 -7.68 -8.44
N GLY A 43 -3.06 -8.94 -8.77
CA GLY A 43 -4.04 -10.03 -8.69
C GLY A 43 -4.53 -10.26 -7.26
N LEU A 44 -3.60 -10.35 -6.30
CA LEU A 44 -3.93 -10.67 -4.91
C LEU A 44 -4.41 -9.45 -4.10
N SER A 45 -3.96 -8.24 -4.41
CA SER A 45 -4.39 -7.03 -3.69
C SER A 45 -5.82 -6.61 -4.05
N ARG A 46 -6.29 -6.91 -5.26
CA ARG A 46 -7.69 -6.72 -5.69
C ARG A 46 -8.20 -7.97 -6.41
N PRO A 47 -8.45 -9.08 -5.69
CA PRO A 47 -8.81 -10.35 -6.32
C PRO A 47 -10.19 -10.31 -6.99
N ASP A 48 -11.02 -9.31 -6.65
CA ASP A 48 -12.39 -9.15 -7.11
C ASP A 48 -12.52 -8.27 -8.36
N ILE A 49 -11.43 -7.92 -9.05
CA ILE A 49 -11.50 -7.22 -10.35
C ILE A 49 -10.98 -8.08 -11.51
N TRP A 50 -10.47 -9.27 -11.21
CA TRP A 50 -9.89 -10.18 -12.19
C TRP A 50 -10.75 -11.44 -12.30
N ALA A 51 -10.94 -11.93 -13.52
CA ALA A 51 -11.55 -13.23 -13.77
C ALA A 51 -10.56 -14.38 -13.61
N ALA A 52 -9.28 -14.14 -13.90
CA ALA A 52 -8.17 -15.07 -13.71
C ALA A 52 -6.83 -14.33 -13.87
N ILE A 53 -5.75 -14.90 -13.32
CA ILE A 53 -4.39 -14.39 -13.49
C ILE A 53 -3.43 -15.46 -14.01
N ALA A 54 -2.42 -15.05 -14.77
CA ALA A 54 -1.41 -15.95 -15.32
C ALA A 54 0.01 -15.36 -15.18
N PRO A 55 0.67 -15.53 -14.03
CA PRO A 55 2.05 -15.10 -13.83
C PRO A 55 3.04 -15.98 -14.61
N CYS A 56 3.91 -15.38 -15.42
CA CYS A 56 4.98 -16.08 -16.11
C CYS A 56 6.33 -15.77 -15.46
N CYS A 57 7.07 -16.81 -15.08
CA CYS A 57 8.37 -16.76 -14.39
C CYS A 57 8.48 -15.61 -13.36
N PRO A 58 7.53 -15.52 -12.41
CA PRO A 58 7.36 -14.30 -11.63
C PRO A 58 8.54 -13.98 -10.71
N ALA A 59 8.87 -12.69 -10.60
CA ALA A 59 9.75 -12.11 -9.58
C ALA A 59 8.92 -11.27 -8.57
N PRO A 60 8.14 -11.92 -7.69
CA PRO A 60 7.28 -11.22 -6.74
C PRO A 60 8.08 -10.61 -5.59
N LEU A 61 7.50 -9.58 -4.97
CA LEU A 61 7.98 -9.04 -3.69
C LEU A 61 7.60 -9.99 -2.55
N ASP A 62 8.41 -10.04 -1.50
CA ASP A 62 8.18 -10.92 -0.34
C ASP A 62 6.82 -10.67 0.31
N GLU A 63 6.39 -9.41 0.40
CA GLU A 63 5.09 -8.99 0.95
C GLU A 63 3.88 -9.65 0.26
N SER A 64 3.99 -9.99 -1.02
CA SER A 64 2.93 -10.68 -1.75
C SER A 64 2.57 -12.02 -1.10
N GLY A 65 3.55 -12.69 -0.45
CA GLY A 65 3.33 -13.98 0.21
C GLY A 65 2.35 -13.92 1.37
N GLU A 66 2.24 -12.78 2.06
CA GLU A 66 1.35 -12.60 3.23
C GLU A 66 -0.13 -12.54 2.85
N ILE A 67 -0.42 -12.17 1.59
CA ILE A 67 -1.77 -12.04 1.05
C ILE A 67 -2.12 -13.17 0.07
N ALA A 68 -1.33 -14.25 0.03
CA ALA A 68 -1.54 -15.38 -0.88
C ALA A 68 -2.93 -16.03 -0.72
N CYS A 69 -3.55 -15.95 0.47
CA CYS A 69 -4.91 -16.44 0.70
C CYS A 69 -5.98 -15.73 -0.15
N ASN A 70 -5.69 -14.53 -0.67
CA ASN A 70 -6.59 -13.79 -1.55
C ASN A 70 -6.81 -14.50 -2.90
N ALA A 71 -5.99 -15.50 -3.23
CA ALA A 71 -6.18 -16.35 -4.39
C ALA A 71 -7.40 -17.30 -4.27
N PHE A 72 -8.08 -17.35 -3.12
CA PHE A 72 -9.11 -18.36 -2.82
C PHE A 72 -10.18 -18.55 -3.90
N ASN A 73 -10.69 -17.44 -4.43
CA ASN A 73 -11.68 -17.41 -5.51
C ASN A 73 -11.09 -16.99 -6.87
N LEU A 74 -9.76 -16.92 -6.99
CA LEU A 74 -9.08 -16.44 -8.17
C LEU A 74 -8.39 -17.61 -8.89
N PRO A 75 -8.79 -17.94 -10.14
CA PRO A 75 -8.07 -18.89 -10.96
C PRO A 75 -6.65 -18.41 -11.31
N VAL A 76 -5.67 -19.31 -11.23
CA VAL A 76 -4.26 -19.00 -11.47
C VAL A 76 -3.61 -20.03 -12.40
N HIS A 77 -2.89 -19.58 -13.44
CA HIS A 77 -2.00 -20.42 -14.25
C HIS A 77 -0.55 -19.94 -14.12
N LEU A 78 0.31 -20.75 -13.49
CA LEU A 78 1.70 -20.38 -13.23
C LEU A 78 2.64 -21.06 -14.23
N PHE A 79 3.51 -20.27 -14.88
CA PHE A 79 4.42 -20.76 -15.92
C PHE A 79 5.89 -20.56 -15.54
N VAL A 80 6.75 -21.56 -15.79
CA VAL A 80 8.21 -21.43 -15.58
C VAL A 80 9.00 -22.42 -16.45
N GLY A 81 10.27 -22.10 -16.73
CA GLY A 81 11.24 -23.05 -17.26
C GLY A 81 12.07 -23.66 -16.13
N ASP A 82 12.43 -24.94 -16.20
CA ASP A 82 13.17 -25.62 -15.13
C ASP A 82 14.63 -25.15 -14.99
N GLU A 83 15.19 -24.50 -16.01
CA GLU A 83 16.51 -23.86 -16.01
C GLU A 83 16.44 -22.34 -15.72
N ASP A 84 15.29 -21.82 -15.31
CA ASP A 84 15.13 -20.42 -14.92
C ASP A 84 15.86 -20.13 -13.59
N PHE A 85 16.59 -19.02 -13.52
CA PHE A 85 17.23 -18.57 -12.29
C PHE A 85 16.24 -18.21 -11.17
N LEU A 86 14.96 -17.98 -11.50
CA LEU A 86 13.85 -17.80 -10.55
C LEU A 86 13.10 -19.10 -10.22
N TYR A 87 13.51 -20.25 -10.75
CA TYR A 87 12.76 -21.51 -10.64
C TYR A 87 12.37 -21.85 -9.18
N LYS A 88 13.30 -21.71 -8.23
CA LYS A 88 13.03 -21.92 -6.80
C LYS A 88 11.92 -21.01 -6.27
N THR A 89 11.98 -19.71 -6.58
CA THR A 89 10.94 -18.74 -6.20
C THR A 89 9.59 -19.14 -6.78
N VAL A 90 9.56 -19.63 -8.02
CA VAL A 90 8.31 -20.10 -8.63
C VAL A 90 7.76 -21.34 -7.93
N LEU A 91 8.60 -22.30 -7.53
CA LEU A 91 8.14 -23.47 -6.76
C LEU A 91 7.55 -23.10 -5.39
N GLU A 92 8.10 -22.07 -4.73
CA GLU A 92 7.54 -21.53 -3.49
C GLU A 92 6.14 -20.91 -3.71
N TRP A 93 5.91 -20.32 -4.88
CA TRP A 93 4.60 -19.77 -5.27
C TRP A 93 3.63 -20.82 -5.75
N LYS A 94 4.10 -21.85 -6.46
CA LYS A 94 3.31 -23.06 -6.78
C LYS A 94 2.71 -23.64 -5.50
N THR A 95 3.51 -23.84 -4.46
CA THR A 95 3.06 -24.36 -3.17
C THR A 95 1.98 -23.48 -2.53
N LYS A 96 2.13 -22.14 -2.60
CA LYS A 96 1.14 -21.19 -2.07
C LYS A 96 -0.17 -21.27 -2.85
N PHE A 97 -0.13 -21.32 -4.17
CA PHE A 97 -1.34 -21.41 -4.98
C PHE A 97 -2.05 -22.76 -4.82
N GLU A 98 -1.30 -23.87 -4.78
CA GLU A 98 -1.87 -25.20 -4.45
C GLU A 98 -2.60 -25.21 -3.10
N THR A 99 -2.14 -24.40 -2.14
CA THR A 99 -2.76 -24.28 -0.82
C THR A 99 -3.99 -23.38 -0.83
N HIS A 100 -3.96 -22.28 -1.59
CA HIS A 100 -4.91 -21.19 -1.42
C HIS A 100 -5.99 -21.12 -2.48
N THR A 101 -5.73 -21.44 -3.75
CA THR A 101 -6.76 -21.36 -4.80
C THR A 101 -7.36 -22.72 -5.09
N SER A 102 -8.67 -22.75 -5.35
CA SER A 102 -9.34 -23.97 -5.77
C SER A 102 -9.14 -24.29 -7.26
N ARG A 103 -8.62 -23.35 -8.06
CA ARG A 103 -8.44 -23.45 -9.52
C ARG A 103 -7.01 -23.04 -9.89
N PHE A 104 -6.11 -24.01 -9.82
CA PHE A 104 -4.69 -23.81 -10.08
C PHE A 104 -4.19 -24.72 -11.19
N ASP A 105 -3.55 -24.12 -12.19
CA ASP A 105 -2.81 -24.82 -13.21
C ASP A 105 -1.33 -24.41 -13.16
N TYR A 106 -0.44 -25.35 -13.46
CA TYR A 106 1.01 -25.15 -13.45
C TYR A 106 1.62 -25.76 -14.69
N ALA A 107 2.43 -24.96 -15.40
CA ALA A 107 3.17 -25.38 -16.58
C ALA A 107 4.66 -25.14 -16.37
N GLU A 108 5.41 -26.23 -16.39
CA GLU A 108 6.86 -26.25 -16.32
C GLU A 108 7.42 -26.73 -17.67
N TYR A 109 8.40 -26.02 -18.20
CA TYR A 109 8.97 -26.29 -19.51
C TYR A 109 10.41 -26.81 -19.38
N PRO A 110 10.67 -28.10 -19.69
CA PRO A 110 12.00 -28.69 -19.57
C PRO A 110 13.04 -28.07 -20.51
N GLY A 111 14.24 -27.80 -19.99
CA GLY A 111 15.36 -27.16 -20.67
C GLY A 111 15.15 -25.69 -21.01
N VAL A 112 14.10 -25.06 -20.48
CA VAL A 112 13.78 -23.65 -20.77
C VAL A 112 14.33 -22.78 -19.64
N GLY A 113 15.02 -21.70 -20.01
CA GLY A 113 15.50 -20.70 -19.07
C GLY A 113 14.40 -19.68 -18.73
N HIS A 114 14.79 -18.40 -18.67
CA HIS A 114 13.88 -17.34 -18.21
C HIS A 114 12.70 -17.04 -19.16
N ASN A 115 12.74 -17.52 -20.40
CA ASN A 115 11.79 -17.20 -21.47
C ASN A 115 10.58 -18.17 -21.54
N SER A 116 10.03 -18.59 -20.40
CA SER A 116 8.85 -19.48 -20.35
C SER A 116 7.61 -18.89 -21.04
N TRP A 117 7.57 -17.57 -21.20
CA TRP A 117 6.50 -16.86 -21.91
C TRP A 117 6.41 -17.19 -23.40
N ASP A 118 7.51 -17.59 -24.05
CA ASP A 118 7.48 -18.01 -25.46
C ASP A 118 6.54 -19.20 -25.65
N TYR A 119 6.39 -20.02 -24.61
CA TYR A 119 5.50 -21.18 -24.58
C TYR A 119 4.12 -20.83 -24.01
N ALA A 120 4.05 -20.01 -22.96
CA ALA A 120 2.77 -19.60 -22.37
C ALA A 120 1.88 -18.85 -23.38
N TYR A 121 2.46 -18.00 -24.23
CA TYR A 121 1.73 -17.23 -25.24
C TYR A 121 1.65 -17.93 -26.60
N LYS A 122 2.32 -19.08 -26.76
CA LYS A 122 2.40 -19.78 -28.03
C LYS A 122 1.00 -20.11 -28.55
N ASP A 123 0.77 -19.78 -29.81
CA ASP A 123 -0.48 -20.06 -30.52
C ASP A 123 -1.75 -19.57 -29.78
N GLY A 124 -1.61 -18.54 -28.93
CA GLY A 124 -2.71 -17.98 -28.14
C GLY A 124 -3.14 -18.81 -26.93
N PHE A 125 -2.36 -19.81 -26.50
CA PHE A 125 -2.67 -20.72 -25.40
C PHE A 125 -3.21 -20.01 -24.14
N ILE A 126 -2.51 -18.97 -23.68
CA ILE A 126 -2.90 -18.22 -22.47
C ILE A 126 -4.29 -17.56 -22.61
N PHE A 127 -4.65 -17.09 -23.81
CA PHE A 127 -5.95 -16.46 -24.05
C PHE A 127 -7.07 -17.49 -24.09
N GLU A 128 -6.81 -18.67 -24.67
CA GLU A 128 -7.74 -19.79 -24.64
C GLU A 128 -7.99 -20.26 -23.21
N TRP A 129 -6.95 -20.36 -22.38
CA TRP A 129 -7.10 -20.65 -20.96
C TRP A 129 -7.95 -19.59 -20.24
N PHE A 130 -7.64 -18.31 -20.44
CA PHE A 130 -8.43 -17.21 -19.84
C PHE A 130 -9.91 -17.24 -20.22
N SER A 131 -10.23 -17.57 -21.48
CA SER A 131 -11.60 -17.55 -22.01
C SER A 131 -12.60 -18.45 -21.25
N GLN A 132 -12.07 -19.43 -20.50
CA GLN A 132 -12.83 -20.37 -19.69
C GLN A 132 -13.40 -19.74 -18.41
N PHE A 133 -12.84 -18.60 -17.98
CA PHE A 133 -13.17 -17.99 -16.70
C PHE A 133 -14.02 -16.74 -16.84
N LYS A 134 -14.96 -16.59 -15.92
CA LYS A 134 -15.65 -15.36 -15.60
C LYS A 134 -15.47 -15.08 -14.12
N ARG A 135 -15.31 -13.82 -13.76
CA ARG A 135 -15.26 -13.38 -12.37
C ARG A 135 -16.57 -13.72 -11.67
N ASP A 136 -16.48 -14.28 -10.47
CA ASP A 136 -17.62 -14.42 -9.56
C ASP A 136 -17.58 -13.31 -8.50
N MET A 137 -18.50 -12.35 -8.60
CA MET A 137 -18.65 -11.27 -7.61
C MET A 137 -19.37 -11.72 -6.34
N PHE A 138 -20.02 -12.88 -6.36
CA PHE A 138 -20.84 -13.41 -5.28
C PHE A 138 -20.44 -14.85 -4.90
N PRO A 139 -19.13 -15.08 -4.59
CA PRO A 139 -18.71 -16.40 -4.16
C PRO A 139 -19.33 -16.73 -2.80
N GLU A 140 -19.66 -18.00 -2.58
CA GLU A 140 -20.28 -18.48 -1.35
C GLU A 140 -19.37 -18.27 -0.12
N GLU A 141 -18.07 -18.42 -0.29
CA GLU A 141 -17.03 -18.19 0.70
C GLU A 141 -15.93 -17.30 0.10
N LEU A 142 -15.32 -16.45 0.91
CA LEU A 142 -14.12 -15.68 0.57
C LEU A 142 -13.10 -15.71 1.71
N LYS A 143 -11.83 -15.60 1.32
CA LYS A 143 -10.71 -15.32 2.22
C LYS A 143 -10.06 -14.03 1.73
N PHE A 144 -9.78 -13.14 2.67
CA PHE A 144 -9.23 -11.84 2.34
C PHE A 144 -8.22 -11.37 3.38
N ALA A 145 -7.11 -10.85 2.90
CA ALA A 145 -6.02 -10.31 3.68
C ALA A 145 -5.53 -9.00 3.06
N THR A 146 -5.27 -8.01 3.91
CA THR A 146 -4.68 -6.74 3.48
C THR A 146 -3.97 -6.06 4.64
N ARG A 147 -2.98 -5.22 4.32
CA ARG A 147 -2.37 -4.26 5.24
C ARG A 147 -2.87 -2.83 5.04
N TRP A 148 -3.59 -2.55 3.95
CA TRP A 148 -3.82 -1.19 3.49
C TRP A 148 -5.28 -0.96 3.08
N PHE A 149 -5.83 0.18 3.50
CA PHE A 149 -7.14 0.67 3.15
C PHE A 149 -7.36 0.82 1.64
N LYS A 150 -6.32 1.13 0.85
CA LYS A 150 -6.41 1.17 -0.62
C LYS A 150 -6.84 -0.16 -1.24
N TYR A 151 -6.70 -1.25 -0.50
CA TYR A 151 -7.15 -2.60 -0.86
C TYR A 151 -8.16 -3.13 0.17
N ASN A 152 -9.09 -2.30 0.66
CA ASN A 152 -10.00 -2.71 1.74
C ASN A 152 -11.28 -3.42 1.27
N LYS A 153 -11.32 -3.92 0.05
CA LYS A 153 -12.54 -4.53 -0.50
C LYS A 153 -12.16 -5.74 -1.33
N ALA A 154 -12.96 -6.79 -1.17
CA ALA A 154 -13.01 -7.91 -2.09
C ALA A 154 -14.43 -8.47 -2.15
N TYR A 155 -14.97 -8.63 -3.35
CA TYR A 155 -16.28 -9.25 -3.62
C TYR A 155 -17.39 -8.48 -2.90
N TRP A 156 -18.13 -9.17 -2.03
CA TRP A 156 -19.20 -8.61 -1.20
C TRP A 156 -18.72 -8.12 0.19
N LEU A 157 -17.42 -8.16 0.50
CA LEU A 157 -16.84 -7.68 1.77
C LEU A 157 -16.08 -6.36 1.59
N LYS A 158 -16.29 -5.43 2.51
CA LYS A 158 -15.49 -4.22 2.69
C LYS A 158 -15.00 -4.10 4.14
N LEU A 159 -13.70 -3.90 4.33
CA LEU A 159 -13.09 -3.58 5.62
C LEU A 159 -13.14 -2.07 5.84
N ASP A 160 -13.89 -1.62 6.85
CA ASP A 160 -14.12 -0.20 7.09
C ASP A 160 -13.14 0.41 8.10
N ASN A 161 -12.56 -0.40 9.00
CA ASN A 161 -11.57 0.06 9.96
C ASN A 161 -10.67 -1.10 10.42
N PHE A 162 -9.36 -0.88 10.36
CA PHE A 162 -8.29 -1.73 10.90
C PHE A 162 -7.03 -0.85 10.99
N THR A 163 -5.91 -1.35 11.51
CA THR A 163 -4.66 -0.57 11.60
C THR A 163 -3.83 -0.73 10.32
N PRO A 164 -3.65 0.32 9.48
CA PRO A 164 -2.82 0.22 8.29
C PRO A 164 -1.38 -0.15 8.63
N GLY A 165 -0.78 -1.00 7.79
CA GLY A 165 0.54 -1.56 8.02
C GLY A 165 0.53 -2.83 8.87
N THR A 166 -0.60 -3.22 9.49
CA THR A 166 -0.78 -4.51 10.17
C THR A 166 -1.62 -5.45 9.31
N LEU A 167 -1.18 -6.71 9.18
CA LEU A 167 -1.92 -7.71 8.40
C LEU A 167 -3.29 -7.96 9.05
N THR A 168 -4.34 -7.67 8.30
CA THR A 168 -5.73 -7.90 8.67
C THR A 168 -6.26 -9.04 7.82
N THR A 169 -6.91 -10.03 8.43
CA THR A 169 -7.46 -11.18 7.70
C THR A 169 -8.94 -11.39 8.02
N VAL A 170 -9.69 -11.87 7.02
CA VAL A 170 -11.10 -12.22 7.14
C VAL A 170 -11.37 -13.48 6.34
N ASN A 171 -11.99 -14.47 6.98
CA ASN A 171 -12.66 -15.58 6.32
C ASN A 171 -14.16 -15.38 6.50
N ALA A 172 -14.92 -15.30 5.41
CA ALA A 172 -16.35 -15.06 5.46
C ALA A 172 -17.06 -15.98 4.47
N GLY A 173 -18.16 -16.60 4.88
CA GLY A 173 -18.93 -17.46 3.98
C GLY A 173 -20.36 -17.67 4.42
N PHE A 174 -21.22 -17.97 3.45
CA PHE A 174 -22.58 -18.40 3.73
C PHE A 174 -22.59 -19.82 4.28
N THR A 175 -23.37 -20.06 5.33
CA THR A 175 -23.61 -21.39 5.91
C THR A 175 -25.00 -21.92 5.55
N GLY A 176 -25.75 -21.14 4.76
CA GLY A 176 -27.10 -21.41 4.28
C GLY A 176 -27.76 -20.12 3.80
N THR A 177 -29.00 -20.20 3.29
CA THR A 177 -29.75 -19.00 2.87
C THR A 177 -29.92 -18.03 4.04
N ASN A 178 -29.50 -16.77 3.85
CA ASN A 178 -29.50 -15.73 4.88
C ASN A 178 -28.74 -16.11 6.17
N ALA A 179 -27.71 -16.94 6.07
CA ALA A 179 -26.83 -17.28 7.19
C ALA A 179 -25.36 -17.10 6.78
N ILE A 180 -24.61 -16.28 7.52
CA ILE A 180 -23.19 -15.99 7.24
C ILE A 180 -22.35 -16.24 8.50
N GLU A 181 -21.18 -16.83 8.32
CA GLU A 181 -20.15 -16.92 9.33
C GLU A 181 -18.91 -16.13 8.92
N ILE A 182 -18.32 -15.40 9.87
CA ILE A 182 -17.16 -14.55 9.67
C ILE A 182 -16.16 -14.77 10.82
N GLN A 183 -14.91 -14.99 10.46
CA GLN A 183 -13.76 -15.00 11.36
C GLN A 183 -12.81 -13.87 10.96
N THR A 184 -12.35 -13.10 11.94
CA THR A 184 -11.52 -11.92 11.69
C THR A 184 -10.26 -11.93 12.54
N ASP A 185 -9.19 -11.33 12.00
CA ASP A 185 -7.97 -11.00 12.74
C ASP A 185 -7.56 -9.55 12.43
N ASN A 186 -7.18 -8.79 13.46
CA ASN A 186 -6.81 -7.37 13.40
C ASN A 186 -7.85 -6.41 12.77
N LEU A 187 -9.13 -6.77 12.76
CA LEU A 187 -10.22 -5.97 12.20
C LEU A 187 -11.05 -5.25 13.26
N GLU A 188 -11.41 -4.00 13.01
CA GLU A 188 -12.22 -3.16 13.92
C GLU A 188 -13.62 -2.83 13.36
N ALA A 189 -13.78 -2.77 12.03
CA ALA A 189 -15.09 -2.59 11.39
C ALA A 189 -15.12 -3.13 9.96
N PHE A 190 -16.30 -3.57 9.52
CA PHE A 190 -16.57 -4.01 8.16
C PHE A 190 -18.04 -3.82 7.76
N SER A 191 -18.28 -3.90 6.45
CA SER A 191 -19.60 -3.86 5.83
C SER A 191 -19.71 -4.91 4.74
N LEU A 192 -20.93 -5.41 4.52
CA LEU A 192 -21.23 -6.38 3.47
C LEU A 192 -22.16 -5.77 2.42
N ASN A 193 -21.84 -5.99 1.14
CA ASN A 193 -22.71 -5.69 0.01
C ASN A 193 -23.28 -6.98 -0.57
N LEU A 194 -24.42 -7.41 -0.05
CA LEU A 194 -25.03 -8.72 -0.36
C LEU A 194 -26.06 -8.67 -1.50
N ALA A 195 -26.37 -7.48 -2.04
CA ALA A 195 -27.35 -7.34 -3.09
C ALA A 195 -26.90 -8.09 -4.35
N GLY A 196 -27.71 -9.03 -4.83
CA GLY A 196 -27.39 -9.90 -5.97
C GLY A 196 -26.81 -11.26 -5.59
N HIS A 197 -26.44 -11.48 -4.32
CA HIS A 197 -25.92 -12.77 -3.88
C HIS A 197 -27.02 -13.86 -3.90
N PRO A 198 -26.79 -15.05 -4.51
CA PRO A 198 -27.82 -16.08 -4.66
C PRO A 198 -28.40 -16.61 -3.33
N LEU A 199 -27.57 -16.64 -2.28
CA LEU A 199 -27.96 -17.08 -0.94
C LEU A 199 -28.53 -15.96 -0.04
N PHE A 200 -28.75 -14.77 -0.58
CA PHE A 200 -29.27 -13.61 0.18
C PHE A 200 -30.66 -13.21 -0.28
N ASN A 201 -31.62 -13.22 0.65
CA ASN A 201 -32.95 -12.64 0.45
C ASN A 201 -33.10 -11.36 1.29
N PRO A 202 -33.24 -10.17 0.67
CA PRO A 202 -33.31 -8.90 1.40
C PRO A 202 -34.58 -8.76 2.24
N SER A 203 -35.65 -9.52 1.97
CA SER A 203 -36.90 -9.50 2.74
C SER A 203 -36.84 -10.33 4.03
N LYS A 204 -35.76 -11.07 4.25
CA LYS A 204 -35.55 -11.89 5.44
C LYS A 204 -34.44 -11.32 6.30
N ARG A 205 -34.51 -11.58 7.60
CA ARG A 205 -33.41 -11.25 8.52
C ARG A 205 -32.18 -12.09 8.19
N LEU A 206 -31.01 -11.54 8.48
CA LEU A 206 -29.72 -12.19 8.27
C LEU A 206 -29.21 -12.76 9.60
N SER A 207 -29.02 -14.07 9.66
CA SER A 207 -28.34 -14.74 10.77
C SER A 207 -26.83 -14.62 10.56
N MET A 208 -26.10 -14.14 11.56
CA MET A 208 -24.65 -13.99 11.46
C MET A 208 -23.94 -14.55 12.68
N ARG A 209 -22.78 -15.16 12.45
CA ARG A 209 -21.81 -15.50 13.51
C ARG A 209 -20.49 -14.80 13.21
N ILE A 210 -20.05 -13.90 14.09
CA ILE A 210 -18.81 -13.13 13.94
C ILE A 210 -17.91 -13.45 15.13
N ASP A 211 -16.76 -14.06 14.87
CA ASP A 211 -15.82 -14.52 15.91
C ASP A 211 -16.52 -15.34 17.01
N GLY A 212 -17.42 -16.23 16.60
CA GLY A 212 -18.23 -17.08 17.49
C GLY A 212 -19.47 -16.41 18.09
N LYS A 213 -19.62 -15.08 18.03
CA LYS A 213 -20.78 -14.35 18.56
C LYS A 213 -21.92 -14.29 17.56
N ALA A 214 -23.13 -14.66 17.99
CA ALA A 214 -24.32 -14.67 17.15
C ALA A 214 -25.02 -13.30 17.08
N PHE A 215 -25.55 -12.98 15.90
CA PHE A 215 -26.34 -11.78 15.60
C PHE A 215 -27.52 -12.14 14.69
N ASN A 216 -28.58 -11.35 14.80
CA ASN A 216 -29.74 -11.45 13.91
C ASN A 216 -30.10 -10.05 13.41
N VAL A 217 -29.77 -9.75 12.15
CA VAL A 217 -29.71 -8.38 11.61
C VAL A 217 -30.87 -8.10 10.67
N SER A 218 -31.42 -6.88 10.74
CA SER A 218 -32.32 -6.36 9.71
C SER A 218 -31.49 -5.80 8.56
N THR A 219 -31.83 -6.17 7.33
CA THR A 219 -31.08 -5.82 6.11
C THR A 219 -31.37 -4.39 5.61
N GLY A 220 -32.47 -3.78 6.05
CA GLY A 220 -32.91 -2.45 5.62
C GLY A 220 -31.98 -1.29 6.02
N ASP A 221 -31.16 -1.47 7.05
CA ASP A 221 -30.20 -0.47 7.55
C ASP A 221 -28.77 -0.69 7.00
N GLY A 222 -28.61 -1.63 6.06
CA GLY A 222 -27.30 -2.13 5.63
C GLY A 222 -26.67 -3.11 6.64
N VAL A 223 -25.74 -3.94 6.16
CA VAL A 223 -25.07 -4.94 7.01
C VAL A 223 -23.67 -4.43 7.34
N SER A 224 -23.55 -3.75 8.48
CA SER A 224 -22.28 -3.20 8.97
C SER A 224 -22.05 -3.56 10.43
N PHE A 225 -20.77 -3.75 10.77
CA PHE A 225 -20.33 -4.08 12.12
C PHE A 225 -19.11 -3.27 12.50
N MET A 226 -19.03 -2.91 13.78
CA MET A 226 -17.83 -2.35 14.38
C MET A 226 -17.67 -2.86 15.81
N LYS A 227 -16.42 -2.93 16.27
CA LYS A 227 -16.11 -3.19 17.68
C LYS A 227 -16.36 -1.94 18.52
N VAL A 228 -17.03 -2.12 19.64
CA VAL A 228 -17.19 -1.12 20.71
C VAL A 228 -16.68 -1.78 21.99
N ASN A 229 -15.65 -1.20 22.61
CA ASN A 229 -14.96 -1.80 23.76
C ASN A 229 -14.55 -3.26 23.50
N GLY A 230 -13.92 -3.52 22.33
CA GLY A 230 -13.47 -4.84 21.90
C GLY A 230 -14.57 -5.82 21.48
N ASN A 231 -15.84 -5.43 21.52
CA ASN A 231 -16.97 -6.33 21.23
C ASN A 231 -17.70 -5.94 19.94
N TRP A 232 -17.97 -6.92 19.08
CA TRP A 232 -18.77 -6.70 17.87
C TRP A 232 -20.18 -6.20 18.17
N THR A 233 -20.59 -5.17 17.43
CA THR A 233 -21.94 -4.59 17.43
C THR A 233 -22.39 -4.34 15.99
N ASN A 234 -23.67 -4.54 15.69
CA ASN A 234 -24.26 -4.21 14.39
C ASN A 234 -24.50 -2.69 14.31
N ARG A 235 -23.42 -1.96 14.00
CA ARG A 235 -23.39 -0.51 13.84
C ARG A 235 -22.45 -0.17 12.69
N LYS A 236 -22.80 0.88 11.96
CA LYS A 236 -21.97 1.41 10.89
C LYS A 236 -20.81 2.21 11.46
N PHE A 237 -19.59 1.91 11.03
CA PHE A 237 -18.42 2.73 11.33
C PHE A 237 -18.49 4.05 10.54
N THR A 238 -18.21 5.15 11.22
CA THR A 238 -18.09 6.47 10.60
C THR A 238 -16.72 7.03 10.97
N PRO A 239 -15.77 7.12 10.02
CA PRO A 239 -14.44 7.67 10.30
C PRO A 239 -14.54 9.15 10.65
N GLN A 240 -13.58 9.65 11.45
CA GLN A 240 -13.46 11.09 11.67
C GLN A 240 -12.91 11.74 10.41
N LEU A 241 -13.17 13.04 10.22
CA LEU A 241 -12.72 13.78 9.04
C LEU A 241 -11.20 13.70 8.82
N THR A 242 -10.43 13.59 9.90
CA THR A 242 -8.98 13.52 9.88
C THR A 242 -8.44 12.09 10.01
N SER A 243 -9.28 11.06 10.05
CA SER A 243 -8.81 9.68 10.20
C SER A 243 -8.06 9.20 8.96
N LYS A 244 -7.20 8.18 9.12
CA LYS A 244 -6.65 7.42 8.00
C LYS A 244 -7.79 6.89 7.12
N ARG A 245 -7.58 6.91 5.81
CA ARG A 245 -8.56 6.51 4.80
C ARG A 245 -7.84 5.97 3.55
N PRO A 246 -8.55 5.27 2.64
CA PRO A 246 -7.95 4.84 1.37
C PRO A 246 -7.24 6.01 0.67
N GLY A 247 -5.96 5.83 0.33
CA GLY A 247 -5.12 6.86 -0.31
C GLY A 247 -4.50 7.91 0.63
N ALA A 248 -4.92 7.95 1.90
CA ALA A 248 -4.35 8.80 2.96
C ALA A 248 -4.18 7.97 4.25
N GLU A 249 -3.22 7.06 4.25
CA GLU A 249 -2.98 6.06 5.28
C GLU A 249 -1.50 5.74 5.56
N GLY A 250 -0.57 6.33 4.80
CA GLY A 250 0.85 5.99 4.81
C GLY A 250 1.17 4.73 3.96
N PRO A 251 2.42 4.22 3.99
CA PRO A 251 3.57 4.70 4.77
C PRO A 251 4.28 5.88 4.07
N LEU A 252 5.47 6.26 4.55
CA LEU A 252 6.29 7.35 4.03
C LEU A 252 6.46 7.33 2.50
N SER A 253 6.64 6.16 1.89
CA SER A 253 6.78 6.00 0.44
C SER A 253 5.56 6.47 -0.37
N THR A 254 4.37 6.56 0.23
CA THR A 254 3.16 7.02 -0.47
C THR A 254 3.20 8.51 -0.81
N ALA A 255 3.93 9.32 -0.03
CA ALA A 255 4.05 10.76 -0.31
C ALA A 255 4.76 11.04 -1.65
N VAL A 256 5.54 10.07 -2.15
CA VAL A 256 6.29 10.15 -3.40
C VAL A 256 5.74 9.21 -4.48
N SER A 257 4.64 8.51 -4.20
CA SER A 257 4.03 7.56 -5.15
C SER A 257 3.07 8.21 -6.15
N SER A 258 2.75 9.49 -5.99
CA SER A 258 1.96 10.29 -6.93
C SER A 258 2.61 11.68 -7.10
N ASN A 259 1.96 12.60 -7.81
CA ASN A 259 2.51 13.94 -8.09
C ASN A 259 2.96 14.63 -6.79
N HIS A 260 4.21 15.12 -6.75
CA HIS A 260 4.82 15.66 -5.54
C HIS A 260 5.83 16.78 -5.83
N ILE A 261 6.09 17.62 -4.82
CA ILE A 261 6.99 18.77 -4.89
C ILE A 261 7.95 18.75 -3.69
N TYR A 262 9.22 19.02 -3.94
CA TYR A 262 10.25 19.15 -2.90
C TYR A 262 10.39 20.62 -2.51
N VAL A 263 10.36 20.89 -1.20
CA VAL A 263 10.25 22.25 -0.67
C VAL A 263 11.33 22.51 0.37
N TYR A 264 12.19 23.48 0.08
CA TYR A 264 13.22 23.95 1.02
C TYR A 264 12.77 25.21 1.76
N GLY A 265 13.20 25.34 3.02
CA GLY A 265 12.78 26.43 3.89
C GLY A 265 13.58 27.73 3.74
N THR A 266 12.90 28.88 3.83
CA THR A 266 13.50 30.23 3.79
C THR A 266 13.40 30.99 5.12
N GLY A 267 12.90 30.34 6.17
CA GLY A 267 12.78 30.88 7.52
C GLY A 267 14.14 31.06 8.23
N GLY A 268 14.16 31.91 9.26
CA GLY A 268 15.35 32.16 10.08
C GLY A 268 16.38 33.13 9.50
N ASN A 269 16.06 33.87 8.43
CA ASN A 269 16.98 34.78 7.74
C ASN A 269 18.34 34.13 7.38
N PRO A 270 18.34 33.03 6.61
CA PRO A 270 19.56 32.27 6.33
C PRO A 270 20.56 33.10 5.52
N SER A 271 21.86 32.80 5.68
CA SER A 271 22.87 33.33 4.76
C SER A 271 22.63 32.83 3.33
N ARG A 272 23.30 33.44 2.34
CA ARG A 272 23.21 32.97 0.96
C ARG A 272 23.71 31.54 0.81
N GLU A 273 24.78 31.19 1.52
CA GLU A 273 25.38 29.85 1.54
C GLU A 273 24.43 28.84 2.18
N GLU A 274 23.81 29.18 3.31
CA GLU A 274 22.85 28.31 3.98
C GLU A 274 21.61 28.07 3.12
N LEU A 275 21.05 29.13 2.52
CA LEU A 275 19.91 29.01 1.62
C LEU A 275 20.23 28.13 0.41
N ALA A 276 21.43 28.28 -0.16
CA ALA A 276 21.91 27.44 -1.25
C ALA A 276 22.04 25.96 -0.82
N ALA A 277 22.53 25.70 0.40
CA ALA A 277 22.62 24.34 0.95
C ALA A 277 21.24 23.71 1.15
N ARG A 278 20.26 24.45 1.71
CA ARG A 278 18.87 23.98 1.87
C ARG A 278 18.23 23.64 0.52
N ARG A 279 18.44 24.48 -0.50
CA ARG A 279 17.98 24.20 -1.88
C ARG A 279 18.67 22.98 -2.48
N ALA A 280 19.98 22.84 -2.30
CA ALA A 280 20.74 21.69 -2.81
C ALA A 280 20.27 20.38 -2.15
N LEU A 281 19.92 20.41 -0.86
CA LEU A 281 19.36 19.26 -0.16
C LEU A 281 18.03 18.80 -0.78
N ALA A 282 17.08 19.72 -0.95
CA ALA A 282 15.80 19.41 -1.58
C ALA A 282 15.97 18.95 -3.03
N ALA A 283 16.88 19.58 -3.79
CA ALA A 283 17.20 19.15 -5.16
C ALA A 283 17.84 17.76 -5.21
N SER A 284 18.67 17.41 -4.23
CA SER A 284 19.24 16.07 -4.08
C SER A 284 18.15 15.02 -3.81
N ALA A 285 17.09 15.36 -3.08
CA ALA A 285 15.96 14.47 -2.87
C ALA A 285 15.08 14.31 -4.13
N ALA A 286 14.94 15.40 -4.91
CA ALA A 286 14.22 15.42 -6.17
C ALA A 286 14.96 14.74 -7.33
N ASP A 287 16.21 14.34 -7.11
CA ASP A 287 16.99 13.61 -8.10
C ASP A 287 16.66 12.11 -8.04
N TRP A 288 15.80 11.71 -8.97
CA TRP A 288 15.37 10.32 -9.18
C TRP A 288 16.25 9.58 -10.19
N SER A 289 17.43 10.11 -10.53
CA SER A 289 18.38 9.37 -11.36
C SER A 289 18.91 8.14 -10.60
N GLY A 290 19.11 7.04 -11.34
CA GLY A 290 19.62 5.77 -10.81
C GLY A 290 20.58 5.08 -11.77
N MET A 291 21.09 3.92 -11.38
CA MET A 291 22.09 3.17 -12.18
C MET A 291 21.57 2.69 -13.54
N GLY A 292 20.24 2.60 -13.74
CA GLY A 292 19.60 2.29 -15.02
C GLY A 292 19.48 3.47 -16.00
N GLY A 293 20.01 4.64 -15.65
CA GLY A 293 19.93 5.87 -16.45
C GLY A 293 18.98 6.92 -15.87
N ARG A 294 18.76 8.00 -16.64
CA ARG A 294 17.90 9.11 -16.23
C ARG A 294 16.44 8.71 -16.37
N ILE A 295 15.75 8.50 -15.26
CA ILE A 295 14.29 8.46 -15.23
C ILE A 295 13.79 9.85 -15.65
N MET A 296 12.91 9.93 -16.65
CA MET A 296 12.39 11.19 -17.20
C MET A 296 11.29 11.81 -16.32
N VAL A 297 11.53 11.82 -15.01
CA VAL A 297 10.67 12.43 -13.99
C VAL A 297 11.46 13.57 -13.37
N PHE A 298 10.89 14.78 -13.40
CA PHE A 298 11.53 16.00 -12.90
C PHE A 298 10.63 16.67 -11.85
N PRO A 299 10.63 16.17 -10.60
CA PRO A 299 9.85 16.78 -9.55
C PRO A 299 10.27 18.23 -9.37
N ARG A 300 9.29 19.11 -9.09
CA ARG A 300 9.57 20.52 -8.86
C ARG A 300 10.30 20.68 -7.53
N VAL A 301 11.26 21.62 -7.50
CA VAL A 301 11.96 22.05 -6.29
C VAL A 301 11.67 23.53 -6.09
N LEU A 302 10.92 23.85 -5.05
CA LEU A 302 10.44 25.20 -4.75
C LEU A 302 10.88 25.63 -3.36
N SER A 303 11.00 26.94 -3.11
CA SER A 303 11.03 27.45 -1.75
C SER A 303 9.63 27.43 -1.12
N ASP A 304 9.57 27.44 0.21
CA ASP A 304 8.32 27.60 0.97
C ASP A 304 7.52 28.87 0.62
N LYS A 305 8.14 29.89 0.01
CA LYS A 305 7.50 31.12 -0.48
C LYS A 305 6.99 31.03 -1.93
N GLU A 306 7.48 30.07 -2.70
CA GLU A 306 7.11 29.89 -4.12
C GLU A 306 5.88 28.99 -4.30
N LEU A 307 5.46 28.27 -3.25
CA LEU A 307 4.27 27.43 -3.26
C LEU A 307 2.99 28.25 -3.48
N ARG A 308 2.09 27.71 -4.30
CA ARG A 308 0.78 28.28 -4.60
C ARG A 308 -0.32 27.37 -4.06
N GLU A 309 -1.52 27.91 -3.85
CA GLU A 309 -2.68 27.11 -3.43
C GLU A 309 -2.92 25.89 -4.34
N SER A 310 -2.79 26.07 -5.66
CA SER A 310 -2.92 24.98 -6.64
C SER A 310 -1.91 23.84 -6.46
N ASP A 311 -0.77 24.09 -5.81
CA ASP A 311 0.21 23.05 -5.53
C ASP A 311 -0.30 22.09 -4.44
N PHE A 312 -1.02 22.60 -3.44
CA PHE A 312 -1.62 21.79 -2.38
C PHE A 312 -2.81 20.95 -2.88
N ASP A 313 -3.49 21.39 -3.94
CA ASP A 313 -4.59 20.63 -4.54
C ASP A 313 -4.07 19.46 -5.40
N ASN A 314 -2.93 19.66 -6.07
CA ASN A 314 -2.47 18.75 -7.12
C ASN A 314 -1.24 17.92 -6.74
N SER A 315 -0.60 18.19 -5.60
CA SER A 315 0.65 17.53 -5.25
C SER A 315 0.78 17.22 -3.76
N ASN A 316 1.46 16.12 -3.46
CA ASN A 316 2.04 15.92 -2.14
C ASN A 316 3.23 16.87 -1.94
N ILE A 317 3.48 17.29 -0.70
CA ILE A 317 4.49 18.28 -0.37
C ILE A 317 5.59 17.66 0.50
N ILE A 318 6.82 17.63 -0.01
CA ILE A 318 7.99 17.06 0.67
C ILE A 318 8.79 18.21 1.27
N LEU A 319 8.68 18.40 2.58
CA LEU A 319 9.22 19.53 3.32
C LEU A 319 10.58 19.22 3.95
N PHE A 320 11.54 20.11 3.74
CA PHE A 320 12.85 20.07 4.40
C PHE A 320 13.01 21.22 5.38
N GLY A 321 13.49 20.90 6.57
CA GLY A 321 13.81 21.86 7.62
C GLY A 321 13.04 21.61 8.91
N THR A 322 13.05 22.62 9.76
CA THR A 322 12.45 22.69 11.10
C THR A 322 11.33 23.75 11.08
N ARG A 323 10.62 23.89 12.20
CA ARG A 323 9.63 24.96 12.37
C ARG A 323 10.24 26.33 12.13
N GLU A 324 11.48 26.54 12.53
CA GLU A 324 12.20 27.80 12.47
C GLU A 324 12.76 28.09 11.07
N SER A 325 13.12 27.04 10.33
CA SER A 325 13.77 27.17 9.03
C SER A 325 12.84 27.05 7.83
N ASN A 326 11.63 26.50 7.97
CA ASN A 326 10.65 26.34 6.90
C ASN A 326 9.28 26.92 7.29
N LEU A 327 8.87 27.98 6.59
CA LEU A 327 7.66 28.76 6.88
C LEU A 327 6.37 27.96 6.73
N LEU A 328 6.36 26.90 5.90
CA LEU A 328 5.21 26.03 5.77
C LEU A 328 5.12 25.03 6.94
N ILE A 329 6.25 24.53 7.44
CA ILE A 329 6.27 23.74 8.69
C ILE A 329 5.77 24.61 9.85
N GLU A 330 6.20 25.88 9.91
CA GLU A 330 5.71 26.85 10.89
C GLU A 330 4.19 27.07 10.80
N LYS A 331 3.69 27.35 9.60
CA LYS A 331 2.25 27.56 9.34
C LYS A 331 1.41 26.33 9.72
N LEU A 332 1.96 25.13 9.57
CA LEU A 332 1.31 23.87 9.90
C LEU A 332 1.62 23.36 11.31
N ALA A 333 2.35 24.13 12.14
CA ALA A 333 2.88 23.64 13.40
C ALA A 333 1.81 23.10 14.36
N ASP A 334 0.63 23.75 14.38
CA ASP A 334 -0.49 23.32 15.20
C ASP A 334 -1.19 22.06 14.68
N ARG A 335 -0.94 21.65 13.44
CA ARG A 335 -1.52 20.45 12.82
C ARG A 335 -0.54 19.27 12.84
N LEU A 336 0.75 19.54 12.69
CA LEU A 336 1.78 18.53 12.59
C LEU A 336 2.06 17.88 13.96
N PRO A 337 2.17 16.54 14.03
CA PRO A 337 2.27 15.82 15.30
C PRO A 337 3.66 15.89 15.94
N LEU A 338 4.70 16.19 15.16
CA LEU A 338 6.10 16.05 15.56
C LEU A 338 6.95 17.21 15.05
N HIS A 339 7.80 17.75 15.93
CA HIS A 339 8.75 18.81 15.62
C HIS A 339 10.12 18.48 16.21
N LEU A 340 11.16 18.46 15.37
CA LEU A 340 12.55 18.39 15.81
C LEU A 340 12.98 19.78 16.32
N ASN A 341 13.69 19.82 17.45
CA ASN A 341 14.28 21.06 17.96
C ASN A 341 15.37 21.56 17.01
N ASP A 342 15.41 22.87 16.73
CA ASP A 342 16.29 23.46 15.69
C ASP A 342 17.80 23.35 15.99
N ASP A 343 18.17 23.24 17.26
CA ASP A 343 19.55 23.09 17.72
C ASP A 343 20.11 21.67 17.49
N VAL A 344 19.26 20.70 17.18
CA VAL A 344 19.65 19.30 17.00
C VAL A 344 20.09 19.05 15.56
N LYS A 345 21.36 18.65 15.38
CA LYS A 345 21.98 18.47 14.04
C LYS A 345 22.40 17.02 13.74
N ASP A 346 22.48 16.16 14.74
CA ASP A 346 22.90 14.76 14.67
C ASP A 346 21.71 13.79 14.56
N HIS A 347 20.48 14.29 14.45
CA HIS A 347 19.27 13.46 14.34
C HIS A 347 18.53 13.74 13.04
N GLY A 348 17.85 12.72 12.51
CA GLY A 348 16.86 12.86 11.45
C GLY A 348 15.48 12.46 11.93
N LEU A 349 14.50 13.35 11.75
CA LEU A 349 13.08 13.09 11.95
C LEU A 349 12.40 13.09 10.58
N VAL A 350 11.73 12.00 10.25
CA VAL A 350 11.02 11.86 8.97
C VAL A 350 9.64 11.29 9.23
N TYR A 351 8.59 11.94 8.76
CA TYR A 351 7.23 11.41 8.89
C TYR A 351 6.30 11.89 7.79
N VAL A 352 5.26 11.11 7.52
CA VAL A 352 4.15 11.47 6.63
C VAL A 352 2.92 11.87 7.44
N PHE A 353 2.20 12.88 6.98
CA PHE A 353 0.96 13.35 7.60
C PHE A 353 -0.03 13.85 6.54
N PRO A 354 -1.35 13.61 6.69
CA PRO A 354 -2.32 14.03 5.70
C PRO A 354 -2.58 15.54 5.79
N LEU A 355 -2.59 16.18 4.63
CA LEU A 355 -3.06 17.55 4.45
C LEU A 355 -4.16 17.51 3.39
N ASN A 356 -5.40 17.50 3.86
CA ASN A 356 -6.59 17.30 3.03
C ASN A 356 -6.52 15.92 2.30
N ASP A 357 -6.65 15.89 0.98
CA ASP A 357 -6.55 14.69 0.13
C ASP A 357 -5.11 14.41 -0.36
N ARG A 358 -4.10 15.03 0.27
CA ARG A 358 -2.67 14.90 -0.07
C ARG A 358 -1.84 14.59 1.17
N TYR A 359 -0.57 14.30 0.93
CA TYR A 359 0.41 14.16 2.00
C TYR A 359 1.31 15.37 2.12
N VAL A 360 1.75 15.62 3.35
CA VAL A 360 3.04 16.23 3.61
C VAL A 360 3.99 15.14 4.11
N LEU A 361 5.22 15.13 3.60
CA LEU A 361 6.32 14.40 4.21
C LEU A 361 7.27 15.45 4.79
N VAL A 362 7.51 15.41 6.10
CA VAL A 362 8.45 16.31 6.77
C VAL A 362 9.76 15.56 6.98
N ASN A 363 10.87 16.12 6.52
CA ASN A 363 12.22 15.72 6.86
C ASN A 363 12.91 16.88 7.60
N SER A 364 13.11 16.70 8.91
CA SER A 364 13.83 17.64 9.77
C SER A 364 15.17 17.06 10.20
N GLY A 365 16.23 17.86 10.16
CA GLY A 365 17.58 17.43 10.53
C GLY A 365 18.25 16.61 9.44
N LEU A 366 18.79 15.45 9.79
CA LEU A 366 19.49 14.56 8.86
C LEU A 366 18.53 13.97 7.80
N PRO A 367 18.95 13.91 6.53
CA PRO A 367 18.13 13.33 5.46
C PRO A 367 17.86 11.84 5.67
N TRP A 368 16.72 11.33 5.20
CA TRP A 368 16.38 9.90 5.30
C TRP A 368 17.37 8.99 4.54
N TRP A 369 18.14 9.55 3.60
CA TRP A 369 19.19 8.84 2.86
C TRP A 369 20.60 9.07 3.44
N THR A 370 20.72 9.52 4.69
CA THR A 370 22.02 9.63 5.38
C THR A 370 22.69 8.26 5.39
N SER A 371 23.98 8.22 5.06
CA SER A 371 24.70 6.97 4.81
C SER A 371 24.59 6.00 6.00
N PRO A 372 24.24 4.72 5.76
CA PRO A 372 24.34 3.67 6.75
C PRO A 372 25.75 3.62 7.35
N GLY A 373 25.86 3.47 8.66
CA GLY A 373 27.12 3.57 9.39
C GLY A 373 27.99 2.31 9.28
N LYS A 374 27.40 1.16 8.88
CA LYS A 374 28.09 -0.14 8.72
C LYS A 374 27.39 -1.03 7.68
N GLY A 375 28.04 -1.29 6.56
CA GLY A 375 27.69 -2.42 5.68
C GLY A 375 27.91 -2.16 4.18
N PRO A 376 28.29 -3.19 3.39
CA PRO A 376 28.50 -3.06 1.95
C PRO A 376 27.17 -2.72 1.26
N GLY A 377 27.24 -1.97 0.16
CA GLY A 377 26.08 -1.54 -0.62
C GLY A 377 25.07 -2.65 -0.82
N GLN A 378 23.80 -2.35 -0.50
CA GLN A 378 22.69 -3.28 -0.63
C GLN A 378 22.70 -3.90 -2.03
N GLY A 379 22.96 -5.22 -2.08
CA GLY A 379 22.79 -6.05 -3.27
C GLY A 379 21.31 -6.18 -3.59
N GLY A 380 20.74 -5.15 -4.20
CA GLY A 380 19.48 -5.22 -4.93
C GLY A 380 19.77 -5.41 -6.42
N ILE A 381 18.76 -5.88 -7.16
CA ILE A 381 18.77 -5.85 -8.63
C ILE A 381 19.18 -4.44 -9.06
N ALA A 382 20.09 -4.31 -10.03
CA ALA A 382 20.80 -3.08 -10.43
C ALA A 382 19.93 -1.86 -10.82
N PHE A 383 18.60 -1.97 -10.75
CA PHE A 383 17.62 -0.92 -11.01
C PHE A 383 17.06 -0.26 -9.74
N MET A 384 17.33 -0.79 -8.54
CA MET A 384 16.84 -0.25 -7.27
C MET A 384 18.01 0.29 -6.46
N GLY A 385 18.06 1.60 -6.28
CA GLY A 385 19.21 2.28 -5.68
C GLY A 385 19.05 3.79 -5.59
N SER A 386 17.81 4.27 -5.56
CA SER A 386 17.52 5.70 -5.39
C SER A 386 17.25 6.03 -3.92
N LYS A 387 17.49 7.28 -3.52
CA LYS A 387 17.12 7.81 -2.19
C LYS A 387 15.63 7.59 -1.88
N ILE A 388 14.82 7.48 -2.92
CA ILE A 388 13.38 7.29 -2.84
C ILE A 388 13.02 5.84 -2.48
N ASP A 389 13.76 4.87 -3.01
CA ASP A 389 13.53 3.46 -2.66
C ASP A 389 13.72 3.20 -1.16
N MET A 390 14.62 3.95 -0.51
CA MET A 390 14.80 3.85 0.95
C MET A 390 13.52 4.18 1.73
N LEU A 391 12.64 5.05 1.21
CA LEU A 391 11.37 5.37 1.88
C LEU A 391 10.43 4.16 1.97
N LYS A 392 10.60 3.13 1.12
CA LYS A 392 9.82 1.89 1.19
C LYS A 392 10.15 1.06 2.42
N ASN A 393 11.33 1.27 3.01
CA ASN A 393 11.77 0.57 4.22
C ASN A 393 11.21 1.21 5.50
N TYR A 394 10.61 2.40 5.41
CA TYR A 394 10.10 3.11 6.57
C TYR A 394 8.58 3.05 6.65
N LYS A 395 8.08 3.08 7.89
CA LYS A 395 6.64 3.13 8.22
C LYS A 395 6.11 4.56 8.04
N ASP A 396 5.24 5.06 8.93
CA ASP A 396 4.76 6.44 8.83
C ASP A 396 5.74 7.46 9.37
N PHE A 397 6.58 7.07 10.31
CA PHE A 397 7.58 7.94 10.91
C PHE A 397 8.83 7.16 11.32
N ILE A 398 9.95 7.88 11.38
CA ILE A 398 11.24 7.43 11.89
C ILE A 398 11.96 8.61 12.54
N LEU A 399 12.54 8.37 13.71
CA LEU A 399 13.55 9.19 14.37
C LEU A 399 14.81 8.35 14.53
N PHE A 400 15.94 8.88 14.07
CA PHE A 400 17.23 8.22 14.16
C PHE A 400 18.34 9.20 14.54
N LYS A 401 19.47 8.66 15.01
CA LYS A 401 20.67 9.43 15.36
C LYS A 401 21.88 9.01 14.49
N ASP A 402 22.56 9.97 13.90
CA ASP A 402 23.73 9.83 13.02
C ASP A 402 23.46 9.09 11.69
N SER A 403 22.73 7.97 11.72
CA SER A 403 22.36 7.13 10.58
C SER A 403 20.97 6.53 10.77
N PRO A 404 20.19 6.28 9.70
CA PRO A 404 18.94 5.52 9.76
C PRO A 404 19.06 4.10 10.34
N ASP A 405 20.27 3.56 10.49
CA ASP A 405 20.49 2.27 11.19
C ASP A 405 20.34 2.39 12.72
N ASN A 406 20.50 3.60 13.27
CA ASN A 406 20.45 3.87 14.71
C ASN A 406 19.08 4.47 15.06
N ILE A 407 18.04 3.66 14.91
CA ILE A 407 16.65 4.06 15.14
C ILE A 407 16.41 4.28 16.64
N ILE A 408 15.88 5.45 16.99
CA ILE A 408 15.37 5.77 18.32
C ILE A 408 13.91 5.35 18.42
N SER A 409 13.11 5.67 17.40
CA SER A 409 11.69 5.29 17.33
C SER A 409 11.21 5.32 15.89
N GLU A 410 10.43 4.33 15.51
CA GLU A 410 9.74 4.26 14.21
C GLU A 410 8.39 3.54 14.38
N GLY A 411 7.45 3.77 13.48
CA GLY A 411 6.15 3.16 13.62
C GLY A 411 5.09 3.65 12.65
N TYR A 412 3.90 3.09 12.82
CA TYR A 412 2.68 3.60 12.20
C TYR A 412 1.98 4.51 13.21
N PHE A 413 1.41 5.62 12.73
CA PHE A 413 0.42 6.35 13.51
C PHE A 413 -0.85 5.52 13.63
N ASP A 414 -1.63 5.76 14.68
CA ASP A 414 -2.98 5.20 14.79
C ASP A 414 -3.92 5.75 13.70
N ASN A 415 -5.15 5.24 13.65
CA ASN A 415 -6.13 5.66 12.64
C ASN A 415 -6.56 7.13 12.76
N ASN A 416 -6.14 7.85 13.80
CA ASN A 416 -6.37 9.28 13.98
C ASN A 416 -5.07 10.09 13.88
N TRP A 417 -4.03 9.51 13.28
CA TRP A 417 -2.70 10.12 13.09
C TRP A 417 -2.00 10.51 14.40
N LYS A 418 -2.27 9.78 15.49
CA LYS A 418 -1.59 9.96 16.77
C LYS A 418 -0.49 8.92 16.93
N LEU A 419 0.57 9.31 17.66
CA LEU A 419 1.63 8.38 18.01
C LEU A 419 1.09 7.28 18.95
N PRO A 420 1.44 6.00 18.71
CA PRO A 420 1.33 4.96 19.71
C PRO A 420 2.04 5.34 21.02
N ALA A 421 1.55 4.85 22.16
CA ALA A 421 2.01 5.30 23.48
C ALA A 421 3.50 5.01 23.75
N ASP A 422 3.98 3.87 23.28
CA ASP A 422 5.38 3.43 23.35
C ASP A 422 6.28 4.33 22.47
N ALA A 423 5.89 4.55 21.21
CA ALA A 423 6.60 5.46 20.31
C ALA A 423 6.62 6.89 20.85
N GLY A 424 5.48 7.38 21.35
CA GLY A 424 5.39 8.70 21.99
C GLY A 424 6.29 8.84 23.21
N SER A 425 6.45 7.79 24.00
CA SER A 425 7.36 7.77 25.15
C SER A 425 8.82 7.81 24.71
N ALA A 426 9.21 6.99 23.74
CA ALA A 426 10.57 6.99 23.17
C ALA A 426 10.94 8.34 22.56
N MET A 427 10.03 8.93 21.77
CA MET A 427 10.19 10.26 21.18
C MET A 427 10.38 11.34 22.25
N LYS A 428 9.58 11.36 23.32
CA LYS A 428 9.73 12.33 24.41
C LYS A 428 11.03 12.14 25.19
N ASN A 429 11.40 10.89 25.47
CA ASN A 429 12.60 10.57 26.23
C ASN A 429 13.90 10.90 25.49
N SER A 430 13.87 11.01 24.16
CA SER A 430 15.01 11.48 23.37
C SER A 430 15.45 12.90 23.71
N GLY A 431 14.54 13.75 24.21
CA GLY A 431 14.79 15.16 24.50
C GLY A 431 14.92 16.06 23.26
N VAL A 432 14.91 15.51 22.06
CA VAL A 432 15.13 16.24 20.80
C VAL A 432 13.84 16.56 20.03
N ILE A 433 12.71 15.98 20.46
CA ILE A 433 11.39 16.13 19.80
C ILE A 433 10.38 16.81 20.72
N ARG A 434 9.59 17.73 20.15
CA ARG A 434 8.33 18.19 20.74
C ARG A 434 7.18 17.40 20.13
N VAL A 435 6.53 16.58 20.96
CA VAL A 435 5.34 15.79 20.60
C VAL A 435 4.08 16.55 21.02
N LYS A 436 3.10 16.67 20.11
CA LYS A 436 1.80 17.24 20.43
C LYS A 436 0.88 16.26 21.16
#